data_AF-A0A9P7G252-F1
#
_entry.id   AF-A0A9P7G252-F1
#
_cell.length_a   1.000
_cell.length_b   1.000
_cell.length_c   1.000
_cell.angle_alpha   90.00
_cell.angle_beta   90.00
_cell.angle_gamma   90.00
#
_symmetry.space_group_name_H-M   'P 1'
#
loop_
_entity.id
_entity.type
_entity.pdbx_description
1 polymer ?
#
loop_
_entity_poly.entity_id
_entity_poly.type
_entity_poly.pdbx_seq_one_letter_code
_entity_poly.pdbx_strand_id
1 'polypeptide(L)'
;MVSHIPKSLNQYLLSPCTVQEPHGYTADESGFMGACLLLTGIVAAIVTAPLFDRVFTHHLAFTSKILVPIIGGAWLSLIWAVKPHNLGGLFAIMAILGICSITMLPIGLELGCELTRNANASSAVLWFSGNLFGVIFVLVEGALRAGPQANPPLNMLRSLIFNGAIIMSSASLVFMLHGRQVRKERDEQTAQGVRHAHVRAEEA
;
A
#
# COMPACT_ATOMS: atom_id res chain seq x y z
N MET A 1 26.56 27.32 -21.69
CA MET A 1 25.74 28.27 -20.91
C MET A 1 24.92 27.51 -19.85
N VAL A 2 25.59 26.66 -19.05
CA VAL A 2 24.99 25.81 -18.00
C VAL A 2 25.99 25.73 -16.84
N SER A 3 26.36 26.87 -16.26
CA SER A 3 27.36 26.93 -15.17
C SER A 3 26.87 27.65 -13.92
N HIS A 4 25.65 28.17 -13.92
CA HIS A 4 25.05 28.84 -12.75
C HIS A 4 23.61 28.40 -12.54
N ILE A 5 23.42 27.09 -12.35
CA ILE A 5 22.23 26.60 -11.65
C ILE A 5 22.60 26.58 -10.16
N PRO A 6 21.89 27.30 -9.28
CA PRO A 6 22.18 27.33 -7.86
C PRO A 6 22.12 25.92 -7.28
N LYS A 7 23.11 25.55 -6.44
CA LYS A 7 23.26 24.21 -5.85
C LYS A 7 22.03 23.74 -5.05
N SER A 8 21.14 24.66 -4.67
CA SER A 8 19.87 24.36 -4.02
C SER A 8 18.87 23.62 -4.91
N LEU A 9 18.93 23.79 -6.24
CA LEU A 9 17.98 23.13 -7.14
C LEU A 9 18.34 21.66 -7.40
N ASN A 10 19.64 21.33 -7.41
CA ASN A 10 20.12 19.97 -7.63
C ASN A 10 19.88 19.06 -6.41
N GLN A 11 19.69 19.64 -5.22
CA GLN A 11 19.41 18.92 -3.99
C GLN A 11 17.99 18.31 -3.96
N TYR A 12 17.05 18.83 -4.75
CA TYR A 12 15.69 18.29 -4.83
C TYR A 12 15.55 17.15 -5.86
N LEU A 13 16.39 17.13 -6.91
CA LEU A 13 16.34 16.15 -8.00
C LEU A 13 17.07 14.82 -7.70
N LEU A 14 17.92 14.77 -6.67
CA LEU A 14 18.66 13.57 -6.23
C LEU A 14 18.02 12.87 -5.01
N SER A 15 16.71 13.04 -4.83
CA SER A 15 15.99 12.70 -3.60
C SER A 15 16.06 11.24 -3.08
N PRO A 16 16.29 10.16 -3.86
CA PRO A 16 16.33 8.81 -3.26
C PRO A 16 17.65 8.48 -2.56
N CYS A 17 18.80 9.00 -3.04
CA CYS A 17 20.14 8.53 -2.61
C CYS A 17 20.55 9.07 -1.23
N THR A 18 20.08 10.28 -0.89
CA THR A 18 20.54 10.97 0.33
C THR A 18 19.86 10.48 1.60
N VAL A 19 18.77 9.72 1.47
CA VAL A 19 17.86 9.40 2.57
C VAL A 19 18.47 8.41 3.58
N GLN A 20 19.39 7.55 3.14
CA GLN A 20 19.96 6.47 3.96
C GLN A 20 21.46 6.61 4.29
N GLU A 21 22.15 7.56 3.65
CA GLU A 21 23.52 8.00 4.01
C GLU A 21 23.79 8.23 5.51
N PRO A 22 22.84 8.69 6.36
CA PRO A 22 23.16 9.04 7.74
C PRO A 22 23.18 7.86 8.71
N HIS A 23 22.70 6.69 8.28
CA HIS A 23 22.67 5.46 9.08
C HIS A 23 23.78 4.46 8.71
N GLY A 24 24.68 4.84 7.79
CA GLY A 24 25.81 4.01 7.37
C GLY A 24 25.45 2.91 6.36
N TYR A 25 24.24 2.93 5.80
CA TYR A 25 23.83 2.03 4.74
C TYR A 25 24.32 2.56 3.39
N THR A 26 24.91 1.68 2.58
CA THR A 26 25.37 2.01 1.24
C THR A 26 24.18 2.26 0.32
N ALA A 27 24.33 3.15 -0.67
CA ALA A 27 23.26 3.45 -1.64
C ALA A 27 22.68 2.16 -2.28
N ASP A 28 23.51 1.16 -2.50
CA ASP A 28 23.13 -0.15 -3.05
C ASP A 28 22.17 -0.94 -2.15
N GLU A 29 22.39 -0.95 -0.83
CA GLU A 29 21.56 -1.69 0.12
C GLU A 29 20.14 -1.13 0.17
N SER A 30 20.05 0.20 0.17
CA SER A 30 18.77 0.90 0.11
C SER A 30 18.02 0.69 -1.21
N GLY A 31 18.76 0.59 -2.32
CA GLY A 31 18.22 0.20 -3.61
C GLY A 31 17.69 -1.24 -3.62
N PHE A 32 18.44 -2.18 -3.05
CA PHE A 32 18.03 -3.59 -2.97
C PHE A 32 16.77 -3.81 -2.10
N MET A 33 16.59 -3.02 -1.04
CA MET A 33 15.36 -3.08 -0.25
C MET A 33 14.13 -2.65 -1.05
N GLY A 34 14.25 -1.56 -1.82
CA GLY A 34 13.18 -1.13 -2.73
C GLY A 34 12.89 -2.17 -3.81
N ALA A 35 13.94 -2.75 -4.40
CA ALA A 35 13.80 -3.83 -5.37
C ALA A 35 13.12 -5.07 -4.77
N CYS A 36 13.44 -5.44 -3.53
CA CYS A 36 12.80 -6.55 -2.82
C CYS A 36 11.29 -6.31 -2.63
N LEU A 37 10.90 -5.10 -2.21
CA LEU A 37 9.49 -4.73 -2.08
C LEU A 37 8.75 -4.85 -3.42
N LEU A 38 9.36 -4.37 -4.51
CA LEU A 38 8.77 -4.47 -5.85
C LEU A 38 8.65 -5.92 -6.33
N LEU A 39 9.72 -6.72 -6.22
CA LEU A 39 9.74 -8.10 -6.69
C LEU A 39 8.76 -8.99 -5.92
N THR A 40 8.74 -8.86 -4.59
CA THR A 40 7.80 -9.62 -3.74
C THR A 40 6.35 -9.22 -4.01
N GLY A 41 6.10 -7.93 -4.28
CA GLY A 41 4.81 -7.44 -4.77
C GLY A 41 4.39 -8.06 -6.11
N ILE A 42 5.29 -8.16 -7.08
CA ILE A 42 4.99 -8.81 -8.38
C ILE A 42 4.65 -10.29 -8.20
N VAL A 43 5.44 -11.01 -7.39
CA VAL A 43 5.16 -12.42 -7.07
C VAL A 43 3.80 -12.55 -6.39
N ALA A 44 3.48 -11.65 -5.45
CA ALA A 44 2.17 -11.60 -4.83
C ALA A 44 1.06 -11.35 -5.85
N ALA A 45 1.23 -10.44 -6.81
CA ALA A 45 0.24 -10.18 -7.87
C ALA A 45 -0.07 -11.45 -8.68
N ILE A 46 0.97 -12.20 -9.09
CA ILE A 46 0.83 -13.43 -9.88
C ILE A 46 0.02 -14.48 -9.11
N VAL A 47 0.28 -14.63 -7.81
CA VAL A 47 -0.43 -15.60 -6.95
C VAL A 47 -1.85 -15.12 -6.63
N THR A 48 -1.99 -13.82 -6.40
CA THR A 48 -3.21 -13.20 -5.89
C THR A 48 -4.28 -13.04 -6.98
N ALA A 49 -3.88 -12.87 -8.25
CA ALA A 49 -4.82 -12.79 -9.39
C ALA A 49 -5.75 -14.01 -9.50
N PRO A 50 -5.26 -15.26 -9.61
CA PRO A 50 -6.14 -16.44 -9.66
C PRO A 50 -6.87 -16.69 -8.33
N LEU A 51 -6.29 -16.22 -7.22
CA LEU A 51 -6.86 -16.37 -5.90
C LEU A 51 -8.08 -15.44 -5.70
N PHE A 52 -8.07 -14.23 -6.25
CA PHE A 52 -9.27 -13.38 -6.24
C PHE A 52 -10.35 -13.87 -7.21
N ASP A 53 -9.96 -14.41 -8.36
CA ASP A 53 -10.91 -14.92 -9.35
C ASP A 53 -11.68 -16.18 -8.89
N ARG A 54 -11.08 -16.98 -8.00
CA ARG A 54 -11.66 -18.28 -7.56
C ARG A 54 -11.99 -18.37 -6.06
N VAL A 55 -11.17 -17.71 -5.23
CA VAL A 55 -11.08 -17.74 -3.76
C VAL A 55 -12.16 -16.97 -2.99
N PHE A 56 -12.14 -15.66 -3.25
CA PHE A 56 -12.47 -14.63 -2.27
C PHE A 56 -13.74 -13.84 -2.58
N THR A 57 -14.54 -14.29 -3.54
CA THR A 57 -15.72 -13.59 -4.08
C THR A 57 -16.68 -13.06 -3.01
N HIS A 58 -16.79 -13.73 -1.85
CA HIS A 58 -17.71 -13.38 -0.76
C HIS A 58 -17.07 -12.82 0.54
N HIS A 59 -15.74 -12.77 0.65
CA HIS A 59 -15.07 -12.44 1.92
C HIS A 59 -14.06 -11.30 1.83
N LEU A 60 -14.16 -10.45 0.81
CA LEU A 60 -13.19 -9.37 0.56
C LEU A 60 -13.09 -8.37 1.72
N ALA A 61 -14.23 -8.05 2.35
CA ALA A 61 -14.26 -7.16 3.51
C ALA A 61 -13.68 -7.79 4.79
N PHE A 62 -13.64 -9.13 4.87
CA PHE A 62 -12.97 -9.82 5.96
C PHE A 62 -11.46 -9.89 5.72
N THR A 63 -11.05 -10.16 4.48
CA THR A 63 -9.64 -10.14 4.07
C THR A 63 -9.01 -8.77 4.29
N SER A 64 -9.68 -7.68 3.95
CA SER A 64 -9.15 -6.32 4.23
C SER A 64 -8.98 -6.05 5.73
N LYS A 65 -9.89 -6.52 6.58
CA LYS A 65 -9.80 -6.37 8.05
C LYS A 65 -8.62 -7.12 8.67
N ILE A 66 -8.12 -8.18 8.02
CA ILE A 66 -6.93 -8.91 8.47
C ILE A 66 -5.66 -8.31 7.85
N LEU A 67 -5.71 -7.96 6.57
CA LEU A 67 -4.51 -7.52 5.86
C LEU A 67 -4.09 -6.10 6.25
N VAL A 68 -5.04 -5.19 6.51
CA VAL A 68 -4.77 -3.81 6.95
C VAL A 68 -3.97 -3.75 8.27
N PRO A 69 -4.34 -4.46 9.36
CA PRO A 69 -3.54 -4.42 10.59
C PRO A 69 -2.17 -5.10 10.44
N ILE A 70 -2.02 -6.07 9.53
CA ILE A 70 -0.70 -6.65 9.21
C ILE A 70 0.20 -5.60 8.56
N ILE A 71 -0.32 -4.84 7.59
CA ILE A 71 0.40 -3.73 6.96
C ILE A 71 0.74 -2.66 8.01
N GLY A 72 -0.21 -2.31 8.88
CA GLY A 72 0.01 -1.36 9.97
C GLY A 72 1.11 -1.82 10.94
N GLY A 73 1.09 -3.09 11.35
CA GLY A 73 2.14 -3.67 12.19
C GLY A 73 3.49 -3.73 11.49
N ALA A 74 3.53 -3.99 10.18
CA ALA A 74 4.76 -3.99 9.40
C ALA A 74 5.35 -2.57 9.24
N TRP A 75 4.52 -1.54 9.05
CA TRP A 75 4.98 -0.14 9.06
C TRP A 75 5.42 0.32 10.44
N LEU A 76 4.71 -0.09 11.49
CA LEU A 76 5.08 0.23 12.87
C LEU A 76 6.38 -0.47 13.27
N SER A 77 6.61 -1.71 12.83
CA SER A 77 7.84 -2.46 13.12
C SER A 77 9.08 -1.80 12.53
N LEU A 78 8.96 -1.02 11.44
CA LEU A 78 10.06 -0.22 10.89
C LEU A 78 10.58 0.81 11.90
N ILE A 79 9.74 1.34 12.80
CA ILE A 79 10.19 2.30 13.84
C ILE A 79 11.29 1.70 14.72
N TRP A 80 11.20 0.40 15.03
CA TRP A 80 12.17 -0.29 15.87
C TRP A 80 13.23 -1.06 15.08
N ALA A 81 12.92 -1.46 13.85
CA ALA A 81 13.81 -2.23 12.98
C ALA A 81 14.89 -1.37 12.30
N VAL A 82 14.68 -0.05 12.17
CA VAL A 82 15.69 0.90 11.68
C VAL A 82 16.74 1.13 12.78
N LYS A 83 17.62 0.14 12.96
CA LYS A 83 18.82 0.19 13.79
C LYS A 83 20.02 -0.29 12.98
N PRO A 84 21.23 0.25 13.21
CA PRO A 84 22.44 -0.23 12.56
C PRO A 84 22.60 -1.75 12.77
N HIS A 85 22.96 -2.49 11.71
CA HIS A 85 23.20 -3.96 11.69
C HIS A 85 21.97 -4.90 11.64
N ASN A 86 20.76 -4.45 11.31
CA ASN A 86 19.61 -5.34 11.13
C ASN A 86 19.08 -5.41 9.68
N LEU A 87 19.96 -5.74 8.73
CA LEU A 87 19.62 -5.86 7.31
C LEU A 87 18.53 -6.92 7.05
N GLY A 88 18.71 -8.13 7.60
CA GLY A 88 17.79 -9.24 7.34
C GLY A 88 16.36 -8.96 7.80
N GLY A 89 16.19 -8.34 8.98
CA GLY A 89 14.88 -7.94 9.48
C GLY A 89 14.21 -6.88 8.59
N LEU A 90 14.99 -5.95 8.06
CA LEU A 90 14.49 -4.89 7.19
C LEU A 90 14.01 -5.44 5.84
N PHE A 91 14.77 -6.37 5.22
CA PHE A 91 14.34 -7.07 4.01
C PHE A 91 13.07 -7.89 4.23
N ALA A 92 12.94 -8.59 5.36
CA ALA A 92 11.74 -9.34 5.68
C ALA A 92 10.50 -8.45 5.80
N ILE A 93 10.63 -7.29 6.46
CA ILE A 93 9.53 -6.32 6.60
C ILE A 93 9.15 -5.73 5.23
N MET A 94 10.13 -5.36 4.40
CA MET A 94 9.88 -4.85 3.03
C MET A 94 9.18 -5.88 2.15
N ALA A 95 9.52 -7.16 2.28
CA ALA A 95 8.85 -8.25 1.57
C ALA A 95 7.38 -8.39 1.99
N ILE A 96 7.10 -8.36 3.31
CA ILE A 96 5.73 -8.42 3.83
C ILE A 96 4.91 -7.23 3.35
N LEU A 97 5.49 -6.03 3.39
CA LEU A 97 4.83 -4.82 2.89
C LEU A 97 4.53 -4.91 1.40
N GLY A 98 5.46 -5.41 0.58
CA GLY A 98 5.26 -5.62 -0.85
C GLY A 98 4.10 -6.57 -1.15
N ILE A 99 4.08 -7.74 -0.48
CA ILE A 99 3.04 -8.74 -0.65
C ILE A 99 1.67 -8.19 -0.25
N CYS A 100 1.56 -7.67 0.97
CA CYS A 100 0.28 -7.20 1.49
C CYS A 100 -0.25 -5.97 0.73
N SER A 101 0.62 -5.04 0.30
CA SER A 101 0.20 -3.83 -0.42
C SER A 101 -0.33 -4.16 -1.81
N ILE A 102 0.34 -5.04 -2.55
CA ILE A 102 -0.11 -5.43 -3.89
C ILE A 102 -1.39 -6.25 -3.83
N THR A 103 -1.57 -7.11 -2.83
CA THR A 103 -2.83 -7.83 -2.62
C THR A 103 -4.00 -6.89 -2.25
N MET A 104 -3.74 -5.76 -1.58
CA MET A 104 -4.78 -4.80 -1.19
C MET A 104 -5.36 -4.00 -2.36
N LEU A 105 -4.57 -3.75 -3.41
CA LEU A 105 -4.99 -2.98 -4.59
C LEU A 105 -6.29 -3.49 -5.26
N PRO A 106 -6.39 -4.77 -5.68
CA PRO A 106 -7.61 -5.30 -6.28
C PRO A 106 -8.79 -5.32 -5.28
N ILE A 107 -8.54 -5.55 -3.98
CA ILE A 107 -9.60 -5.50 -2.95
C ILE A 107 -10.20 -4.10 -2.88
N GLY A 108 -9.35 -3.07 -2.83
CA GLY A 108 -9.79 -1.68 -2.75
C GLY A 108 -10.61 -1.24 -3.96
N LEU A 109 -10.19 -1.64 -5.16
CA LEU A 109 -10.93 -1.36 -6.39
C LEU A 109 -12.31 -2.02 -6.41
N GLU A 110 -12.39 -3.31 -6.05
CA GLU A 110 -13.66 -4.05 -6.02
C GLU A 110 -14.64 -3.43 -5.01
N LEU A 111 -14.17 -3.11 -3.79
CA LEU A 111 -14.99 -2.44 -2.77
C LEU A 111 -15.42 -1.03 -3.21
N GLY A 112 -14.55 -0.27 -3.87
CA GLY A 112 -14.90 1.04 -4.41
C GLY A 112 -15.95 0.95 -5.53
N CYS A 113 -15.83 -0.03 -6.43
CA CYS A 113 -16.78 -0.29 -7.51
C CYS A 113 -18.15 -0.70 -6.97
N GLU A 114 -18.18 -1.39 -5.83
CA GLU A 114 -19.40 -1.73 -5.11
C GLU A 114 -20.09 -0.47 -4.56
N LEU A 115 -19.34 0.50 -4.04
CA LEU A 115 -19.87 1.74 -3.46
C LEU A 115 -20.38 2.74 -4.50
N THR A 116 -19.58 3.06 -5.53
CA THR A 116 -19.91 4.12 -6.50
C THR A 116 -20.81 3.65 -7.64
N ARG A 117 -21.03 2.34 -7.77
CA ARG A 117 -21.76 1.70 -8.86
C ARG A 117 -21.20 1.98 -10.27
N ASN A 118 -19.99 2.53 -10.37
CA ASN A 118 -19.29 2.78 -11.63
C ASN A 118 -17.78 2.52 -11.44
N ALA A 119 -17.27 1.52 -12.17
CA ALA A 119 -15.88 1.08 -12.04
C ALA A 119 -14.85 2.15 -12.45
N ASN A 120 -15.15 2.93 -13.48
CA ASN A 120 -14.26 4.01 -13.93
C ASN A 120 -14.20 5.16 -12.92
N ALA A 121 -15.35 5.54 -12.35
CA ALA A 121 -15.40 6.59 -11.35
C ALA A 121 -14.68 6.16 -10.05
N SER A 122 -14.91 4.91 -9.62
CA SER A 122 -14.23 4.33 -8.45
C SER A 122 -12.71 4.36 -8.58
N SER A 123 -12.20 3.79 -9.69
CA SER A 123 -10.75 3.69 -9.91
C SER A 123 -10.11 5.07 -10.05
N ALA A 124 -10.76 6.00 -10.77
CA ALA A 124 -10.27 7.37 -10.90
C ALA A 124 -10.16 8.08 -9.55
N VAL A 125 -11.18 7.96 -8.68
CA VAL A 125 -11.16 8.57 -7.33
C VAL A 125 -10.10 7.91 -6.45
N LEU A 126 -9.95 6.58 -6.49
CA LEU A 126 -8.94 5.86 -5.71
C LEU A 126 -7.52 6.28 -6.13
N TRP A 127 -7.23 6.29 -7.43
CA TRP A 127 -5.93 6.74 -7.94
C TRP A 127 -5.66 8.20 -7.65
N PHE A 128 -6.68 9.07 -7.80
CA PHE A 128 -6.54 10.48 -7.43
C PHE A 128 -6.23 10.65 -5.95
N SER A 129 -6.95 9.95 -5.07
CA SER A 129 -6.70 9.98 -3.63
C SER A 129 -5.29 9.50 -3.28
N GLY A 130 -4.82 8.40 -3.90
CA GLY A 130 -3.48 7.87 -3.68
C GLY A 130 -2.38 8.87 -4.08
N ASN A 131 -2.54 9.54 -5.21
CA ASN A 131 -1.59 10.57 -5.64
C ASN A 131 -1.66 11.82 -4.74
N LEU A 132 -2.86 12.28 -4.38
CA LEU A 132 -3.05 13.43 -3.51
C LEU A 132 -2.39 13.22 -2.14
N PHE A 133 -2.70 12.10 -1.48
CA PHE A 133 -2.08 11.75 -0.20
C PHE A 133 -0.60 11.45 -0.35
N GLY A 134 -0.17 10.83 -1.45
CA GLY A 134 1.24 10.59 -1.75
C GLY A 134 2.06 11.88 -1.82
N VAL A 135 1.57 12.91 -2.53
CA VAL A 135 2.23 14.23 -2.58
C VAL A 135 2.27 14.87 -1.19
N ILE A 136 1.15 14.87 -0.47
CA ILE A 136 1.09 15.45 0.88
C ILE A 136 2.11 14.76 1.81
N PHE A 137 2.16 13.42 1.81
CA PHE A 137 3.07 12.66 2.65
C PHE A 137 4.52 12.93 2.30
N VAL A 138 4.91 12.89 1.01
CA VAL A 138 6.29 13.19 0.60
C VAL A 138 6.73 14.59 1.06
N LEU A 139 5.85 15.59 0.96
CA LEU A 139 6.15 16.95 1.43
C LEU A 139 6.30 17.02 2.96
N VAL A 140 5.42 16.35 3.70
CA VAL A 140 5.47 16.32 5.17
C VAL A 140 6.69 15.55 5.65
N GLU A 141 6.98 14.38 5.09
CA GLU A 141 8.16 13.56 5.39
C GLU A 141 9.46 14.32 5.08
N GLY A 142 9.48 15.05 3.95
CA GLY A 142 10.58 15.95 3.59
C GLY A 142 10.77 17.07 4.62
N ALA A 143 9.69 17.64 5.15
CA ALA A 143 9.75 18.69 6.18
C ALA A 143 10.09 18.16 7.58
N LEU A 144 9.74 16.90 7.90
CA LEU A 144 10.03 16.25 9.18
C LEU A 144 11.43 15.66 9.26
N ARG A 145 12.14 15.57 8.12
CA ARG A 145 13.52 15.10 8.04
C ARG A 145 14.43 15.97 8.90
N ALA A 146 15.20 15.35 9.78
CA ALA A 146 16.08 16.10 10.67
C ALA A 146 17.17 16.83 9.88
N GLY A 147 17.60 18.00 10.37
CA GLY A 147 18.64 18.78 9.72
C GLY A 147 20.03 18.12 9.76
N PRO A 148 21.02 18.66 9.01
CA PRO A 148 22.39 18.16 8.98
C PRO A 148 23.13 18.16 10.33
N GLN A 149 22.60 18.92 11.31
CA GLN A 149 23.16 19.06 12.66
C GLN A 149 22.51 18.13 13.70
N ALA A 150 21.61 17.24 13.29
CA ALA A 150 21.01 16.24 14.19
C ALA A 150 22.00 15.12 14.51
N ASN A 151 21.77 14.37 15.60
CA ASN A 151 22.64 13.26 15.99
C ASN A 151 21.77 12.00 16.24
N PRO A 152 21.75 11.01 15.32
CA PRO A 152 22.44 10.96 14.04
C PRO A 152 21.92 12.01 13.03
N PRO A 153 22.76 12.50 12.10
CA PRO A 153 22.37 13.51 11.11
C PRO A 153 21.22 13.01 10.25
N LEU A 154 20.35 13.87 9.71
CA LEU A 154 19.31 13.49 8.75
C LEU A 154 18.34 12.36 9.20
N ASN A 155 18.24 12.13 10.52
CA ASN A 155 17.37 11.12 11.11
C ASN A 155 15.91 11.25 10.63
N MET A 156 15.35 10.15 10.14
CA MET A 156 13.96 10.06 9.68
C MET A 156 13.00 9.53 10.73
N LEU A 157 13.43 9.31 11.98
CA LEU A 157 12.59 8.74 13.03
C LEU A 157 11.28 9.54 13.21
N ARG A 158 11.31 10.87 13.11
CA ARG A 158 10.11 11.72 13.18
C ARG A 158 9.15 11.46 12.01
N SER A 159 9.69 11.29 10.80
CA SER A 159 8.94 10.93 9.60
C SER A 159 8.29 9.55 9.75
N LEU A 160 9.04 8.59 10.30
CA LEU A 160 8.59 7.21 10.50
C LEU A 160 7.48 7.12 11.57
N ILE A 161 7.60 7.92 12.64
CA ILE A 161 6.55 8.04 13.67
C ILE A 161 5.29 8.68 13.10
N PHE A 162 5.43 9.75 12.30
CA PHE A 162 4.29 10.38 11.63
C PHE A 162 3.56 9.39 10.72
N ASN A 163 4.32 8.67 9.87
CA ASN A 163 3.78 7.68 8.95
C ASN A 163 3.10 6.53 9.73
N GLY A 164 3.77 5.97 10.73
CA GLY A 164 3.20 4.94 11.61
C GLY A 164 1.94 5.39 12.34
N ALA A 165 1.88 6.63 12.84
CA ALA A 165 0.69 7.17 13.50
C ALA A 165 -0.50 7.29 12.55
N ILE A 166 -0.27 7.81 11.33
CA ILE A 166 -1.33 7.89 10.31
C ILE A 166 -1.81 6.49 9.91
N ILE A 167 -0.90 5.55 9.67
CA ILE A 167 -1.26 4.18 9.28
C ILE A 167 -2.03 3.47 10.39
N MET A 168 -1.65 3.64 11.65
CA MET A 168 -2.41 3.06 12.77
C MET A 168 -3.79 3.70 12.93
N SER A 169 -3.90 5.02 12.68
CA SER A 169 -5.20 5.70 12.69
C SER A 169 -6.11 5.21 11.56
N SER A 170 -5.58 5.04 10.35
CA SER A 170 -6.35 4.54 9.20
C SER A 170 -6.71 3.07 9.36
N ALA A 171 -5.79 2.25 9.89
CA ALA A 171 -6.06 0.85 10.21
C ALA A 171 -7.20 0.71 11.24
N SER A 172 -7.23 1.60 12.24
CA SER A 172 -8.30 1.62 13.24
C SER A 172 -9.67 1.95 12.62
N LEU A 173 -9.70 2.88 11.64
CA LEU A 173 -10.92 3.23 10.92
C LEU A 173 -11.46 2.07 10.05
N VAL A 174 -10.59 1.20 9.53
CA VAL A 174 -11.01 0.03 8.74
C VAL A 174 -11.82 -0.97 9.57
N PHE A 175 -11.56 -1.08 10.88
CA PHE A 175 -12.39 -1.92 11.75
C PHE A 175 -13.83 -1.39 11.89
N MET A 176 -14.05 -0.08 11.73
CA MET A 176 -15.40 0.51 11.73
C MET A 176 -16.17 0.28 10.43
N LEU A 177 -15.49 -0.10 9.34
CA LEU A 177 -16.14 -0.36 8.05
C LEU A 177 -16.92 -1.68 8.07
N HIS A 178 -18.23 -1.59 7.89
CA HIS A 178 -19.11 -2.72 7.63
C HIS A 178 -19.29 -2.88 6.12
N GLY A 179 -18.29 -3.47 5.46
CA GLY A 179 -18.35 -3.80 4.03
C GLY A 179 -19.18 -5.05 3.76
N ARG A 180 -20.51 -4.99 4.00
CA ARG A 180 -21.39 -6.11 3.66
C ARG A 180 -21.65 -6.08 2.15
N GLN A 181 -21.22 -7.11 1.43
CA GLN A 181 -21.27 -7.16 -0.04
C GLN A 181 -22.66 -7.52 -0.57
N VAL A 182 -23.68 -6.74 -0.20
CA VAL A 182 -25.10 -7.06 -0.43
C VAL A 182 -25.46 -7.07 -1.91
N ARG A 183 -24.69 -6.39 -2.77
CA ARG A 183 -24.98 -6.33 -4.20
C ARG A 183 -24.55 -7.61 -4.92
N LYS A 184 -23.34 -8.10 -4.64
CA LYS A 184 -22.80 -9.31 -5.29
C LYS A 184 -23.68 -10.53 -5.00
N GLU A 185 -24.12 -10.64 -3.74
CA GLU A 185 -25.10 -11.65 -3.32
C GLU A 185 -26.43 -11.54 -4.08
N ARG A 186 -26.91 -10.32 -4.38
CA ARG A 186 -28.18 -10.10 -5.09
C ARG A 186 -28.09 -10.38 -6.60
N ASP A 187 -26.96 -10.05 -7.21
CA ASP A 187 -26.70 -10.32 -8.63
C ASP A 187 -26.54 -11.83 -8.89
N GLU A 188 -25.87 -12.55 -7.98
CA GLU A 188 -25.75 -14.01 -8.04
C GLU A 188 -27.10 -14.72 -7.83
N GLN A 189 -27.94 -14.25 -6.90
CA GLN A 189 -29.30 -14.78 -6.72
C GLN A 189 -30.17 -14.57 -7.97
N THR A 190 -30.03 -13.41 -8.62
CA THR A 190 -30.77 -13.11 -9.85
C THR A 190 -30.28 -13.99 -11.00
N ALA A 191 -28.97 -14.18 -11.16
CA ALA A 191 -28.39 -15.04 -12.17
C ALA A 191 -28.76 -16.53 -11.98
N GLN A 192 -28.74 -17.02 -10.73
CA GLN A 192 -29.20 -18.38 -10.41
C GLN A 192 -30.69 -18.55 -10.71
N GLY A 193 -31.53 -17.57 -10.37
CA GLY A 193 -32.96 -17.59 -10.67
C GLY A 193 -33.26 -17.69 -12.17
N VAL A 194 -32.55 -16.92 -13.00
CA VAL A 194 -32.66 -16.98 -14.47
C VAL A 194 -32.19 -18.33 -15.01
N ARG A 195 -31.10 -18.87 -14.47
CA ARG A 195 -30.57 -20.18 -14.90
C ARG A 195 -31.53 -21.33 -14.58
N HIS A 196 -32.13 -21.32 -13.38
CA HIS A 196 -33.16 -22.30 -12.99
C HIS A 196 -34.43 -22.18 -13.83
N ALA A 197 -34.85 -20.95 -14.19
CA ALA A 197 -35.99 -20.74 -15.07
C ALA A 197 -35.73 -21.28 -16.49
N HIS A 198 -34.50 -21.14 -17.01
CA HIS A 198 -34.12 -21.64 -18.33
C HIS A 198 -34.12 -23.18 -18.38
N VAL A 199 -33.55 -23.84 -17.37
CA VAL A 199 -33.55 -25.32 -17.28
C VAL A 199 -34.99 -25.86 -17.20
N ARG A 200 -35.85 -25.23 -16.41
CA ARG A 200 -37.27 -25.64 -16.28
C ARG A 200 -38.07 -25.46 -17.58
N ALA A 201 -37.67 -24.51 -18.43
CA ALA A 201 -38.31 -24.28 -19.72
C ALA A 201 -37.85 -25.28 -20.80
N GLU A 202 -36.67 -25.89 -20.64
CA GLU A 202 -36.18 -26.96 -21.53
C GLU A 202 -36.76 -28.34 -21.19
N GLU A 203 -37.24 -28.52 -19.95
CA GLU A 203 -37.84 -29.78 -19.45
C GLU A 203 -39.37 -29.88 -19.66
N ALA A 204 -40.02 -28.82 -20.16
CA ALA A 204 -41.48 -28.72 -20.36
C ALA A 204 -41.87 -28.78 -21.84
#